data_AF-A0AAX1KHE1-F1
#
_entry.id   AF-A0AAX1KHE1-F1
#
_cell.length_a   1.000
_cell.length_b   1.000
_cell.length_c   1.000
_cell.angle_alpha   90.00
_cell.angle_beta   90.00
_cell.angle_gamma   90.00
#
_symmetry.space_group_name_H-M   'P 1'
#
loop_
_entity.id
_entity.type
_entity.pdbx_description
1 polymer ?
#
loop_
_entity_poly.entity_id
_entity_poly.type
_entity_poly.pdbx_seq_one_letter_code
_entity_poly.pdbx_strand_id
1 'polypeptide(L)'
;MPTALQKFMTSHEVKKMKSTFCVWTEDGIAWRCNPMDGEDASRDLLSRIDGEAQTYVEYGKWFPADLPLEAVRWLADGAPVTKELVAALNPRRSEWEEIKAGLDKIGYPNEL
;
A
#
# COMPACT_ATOMS: atom_id res chain seq x y z
N MET A 1 14.21 -15.26 -10.78
CA MET A 1 12.81 -14.88 -11.09
C MET A 1 12.02 -16.16 -11.39
N PRO A 2 10.93 -16.47 -10.66
CA PRO A 2 10.11 -17.66 -10.88
C PRO A 2 9.54 -17.71 -12.30
N THR A 3 9.49 -18.91 -12.89
CA THR A 3 8.94 -19.11 -14.24
C THR A 3 7.51 -18.59 -14.38
N ALA A 4 6.69 -18.76 -13.33
CA ALA A 4 5.32 -18.25 -13.28
C ALA A 4 5.24 -16.72 -13.45
N LEU A 5 6.27 -15.97 -13.02
CA LEU A 5 6.30 -14.51 -13.07
C LEU A 5 7.02 -13.97 -14.31
N GLN A 6 7.83 -14.77 -15.01
CA GLN A 6 8.59 -14.32 -16.19
C GLN A 6 7.69 -13.76 -17.30
N LYS A 7 6.56 -14.42 -17.57
CA LYS A 7 5.59 -13.94 -18.58
C LYS A 7 4.98 -12.59 -18.20
N PHE A 8 4.67 -12.39 -16.92
CA PHE A 8 4.15 -11.13 -16.40
C PHE A 8 5.20 -10.02 -16.46
N MET A 9 6.42 -10.30 -16.00
CA MET A 9 7.52 -9.33 -15.99
C MET A 9 7.94 -8.84 -17.38
N THR A 10 7.72 -9.65 -18.42
CA THR A 10 8.00 -9.29 -19.81
C THR A 10 6.82 -8.64 -20.52
N SER A 11 5.67 -8.52 -19.86
CA SER A 11 4.44 -7.96 -20.42
C SER A 11 4.59 -6.46 -20.70
N HIS A 12 3.72 -5.97 -21.58
CA HIS A 12 3.71 -4.56 -21.96
C HIS A 12 3.36 -3.65 -20.77
N GLU A 13 2.46 -4.09 -19.90
CA GLU A 13 2.00 -3.38 -18.71
C GLU A 13 3.16 -3.09 -17.75
N VAL A 14 3.98 -4.11 -17.44
CA VAL A 14 5.14 -3.96 -16.56
C VAL A 14 6.21 -3.10 -17.21
N LYS A 15 6.50 -3.32 -18.50
CA LYS A 15 7.50 -2.53 -19.24
C LYS A 15 7.14 -1.05 -19.37
N LYS A 16 5.84 -0.72 -19.49
CA LYS A 16 5.37 0.67 -19.62
C LYS A 16 5.56 1.47 -18.32
N MET A 17 5.50 0.82 -17.16
CA MET A 17 5.52 1.49 -15.86
C MET A 17 6.90 1.99 -15.41
N LYS A 18 7.99 1.72 -16.16
CA LYS A 18 9.37 2.07 -15.78
C LYS A 18 9.69 1.64 -14.33
N SER A 19 9.19 0.47 -13.92
CA SER A 19 9.42 -0.05 -12.58
C SER A 19 10.92 -0.19 -12.32
N THR A 20 11.38 0.34 -11.17
CA THR A 20 12.79 0.28 -10.76
C THR A 20 13.10 -0.98 -9.97
N PHE A 21 12.10 -1.60 -9.32
CA PHE A 21 12.24 -2.84 -8.57
C PHE A 21 10.92 -3.64 -8.51
N CYS A 22 11.00 -4.91 -8.12
CA CYS A 22 9.91 -5.85 -7.97
C CYS A 22 10.20 -6.82 -6.83
N VAL A 23 9.25 -6.92 -5.89
CA VAL A 23 9.28 -7.90 -4.81
C VAL A 23 8.20 -8.96 -5.02
N TRP A 24 8.51 -10.22 -4.69
CA TRP A 24 7.56 -11.33 -4.77
C TRP A 24 7.85 -12.39 -3.70
N THR A 25 6.86 -13.23 -3.40
CA THR A 25 7.01 -14.42 -2.57
C THR A 25 6.27 -15.59 -3.23
N GLU A 26 6.82 -16.80 -3.11
CA GLU A 26 6.19 -18.03 -3.62
C GLU A 26 5.50 -18.83 -2.49
N ASP A 27 5.93 -18.62 -1.24
CA ASP A 27 5.50 -19.35 -0.05
C ASP A 27 4.77 -18.46 0.98
N GLY A 28 4.69 -17.15 0.73
CA GLY A 28 4.11 -16.17 1.64
C GLY A 28 5.03 -15.77 2.81
N ILE A 29 6.23 -16.37 2.90
CA ILE A 29 7.15 -16.21 4.02
C ILE A 29 8.44 -15.55 3.54
N ALA A 30 9.10 -16.14 2.55
CA ALA A 30 10.35 -15.65 1.99
C ALA A 30 10.05 -14.68 0.84
N TRP A 31 10.30 -13.40 1.09
CA TRP A 31 10.24 -12.38 0.06
C TRP A 31 11.56 -12.31 -0.71
N ARG A 32 11.45 -12.12 -2.02
CA ARG A 32 12.56 -11.97 -2.95
C ARG A 32 12.40 -10.66 -3.71
N CYS A 33 13.51 -10.02 -4.03
CA CYS A 33 13.57 -8.84 -4.90
C CYS A 33 14.30 -9.20 -6.20
N ASN A 34 14.01 -8.50 -7.30
CA ASN A 34 14.75 -8.72 -8.53
C ASN A 34 16.20 -8.23 -8.37
N PRO A 35 17.18 -8.89 -9.00
CA PRO A 35 18.52 -8.34 -9.05
C PRO A 35 18.49 -7.05 -9.88
N MET A 36 18.95 -5.95 -9.28
CA MET A 36 19.19 -4.67 -9.94
C MET A 36 20.64 -4.27 -9.72
N ASP A 37 21.26 -3.70 -10.75
CA ASP A 37 22.54 -3.02 -10.62
C ASP A 37 22.27 -1.57 -10.15
N GLY A 38 22.74 -1.21 -8.96
CA GLY A 38 22.63 0.15 -8.40
C GLY A 38 21.44 0.36 -7.46
N GLU A 39 21.20 1.62 -7.08
CA GLU A 39 20.07 2.01 -6.22
C GLU A 39 18.77 2.12 -7.03
N ASP A 40 17.72 1.46 -6.56
CA ASP A 40 16.40 1.38 -7.21
C ASP A 40 15.26 2.02 -6.38
N ALA A 41 15.63 2.73 -5.31
CA ALA A 41 14.76 3.30 -4.27
C ALA A 41 13.94 2.27 -3.46
N SER A 42 14.14 0.96 -3.66
CA SER A 42 13.40 -0.08 -2.93
C SER A 42 13.63 0.00 -1.43
N ARG A 43 14.88 0.23 -1.00
CA ARG A 43 15.24 0.40 0.41
C ARG A 43 14.45 1.54 1.08
N ASP A 44 14.37 2.69 0.41
CA ASP A 44 13.66 3.86 0.94
C ASP A 44 12.15 3.67 0.93
N LEU A 45 11.61 2.99 -0.09
CA LEU A 45 10.15 2.76 -0.19
C LEU A 45 9.67 1.65 0.74
N LEU A 46 10.38 0.52 0.80
CA LEU A 46 10.01 -0.65 1.59
C LEU A 46 10.27 -0.45 3.09
N SER A 47 11.24 0.38 3.47
CA SER A 47 11.45 0.72 4.89
C SER A 47 10.25 1.41 5.53
N ARG A 48 9.30 1.93 4.74
CA ARG A 48 8.05 2.51 5.22
C ARG A 48 7.00 1.48 5.61
N ILE A 49 7.18 0.23 5.19
CA ILE A 49 6.28 -0.89 5.51
C ILE A 49 6.83 -1.59 6.76
N ASP A 50 6.95 -0.84 7.85
CA ASP A 50 7.52 -1.30 9.12
C ASP A 50 6.44 -1.64 10.18
N GLY A 51 5.17 -1.36 9.87
CA GLY A 51 4.05 -1.53 10.79
C GLY A 51 3.84 -0.33 11.73
N GLU A 52 4.71 0.68 11.67
CA GLU A 52 4.62 1.87 12.52
C GLU A 52 3.80 2.96 11.82
N ALA A 53 2.66 3.32 12.41
CA ALA A 53 1.79 4.36 11.88
C ALA A 53 2.50 5.70 11.68
N GLN A 54 3.47 6.01 12.55
CA GLN A 54 4.23 7.25 12.46
C GLN A 54 5.10 7.33 11.20
N THR A 55 5.69 6.22 10.76
CA THR A 55 6.47 6.17 9.52
C THR A 55 5.60 6.51 8.31
N TYR A 56 4.36 6.02 8.29
CA TYR A 56 3.38 6.37 7.26
C TYR A 56 2.92 7.83 7.31
N VAL A 57 2.69 8.39 8.50
CA VAL A 57 2.33 9.82 8.66
C VAL A 57 3.44 10.74 8.14
N GLU A 58 4.70 10.44 8.49
CA GLU A 58 5.85 11.21 7.98
C GLU A 58 5.98 11.10 6.47
N TYR A 59 5.73 9.92 5.90
CA TYR A 59 5.70 9.75 4.45
C TYR A 59 4.56 10.56 3.80
N GLY A 60 3.40 10.62 4.45
CA GLY A 60 2.25 11.42 4.01
C GLY A 60 2.59 12.89 3.76
N LYS A 61 3.55 13.47 4.51
CA LYS A 61 4.00 14.87 4.35
C LYS A 61 4.70 15.16 3.02
N TRP A 62 5.19 14.13 2.33
CA TRP A 62 5.68 14.27 0.95
C TRP A 62 4.54 14.54 -0.04
N PHE A 63 3.31 14.29 0.38
CA PHE A 63 2.08 14.69 -0.27
C PHE A 63 1.45 15.84 0.53
N PRO A 64 0.56 16.65 -0.08
CA PRO A 64 -0.19 17.69 0.66
C PRO A 64 -1.31 17.06 1.51
N ALA A 65 -1.00 16.00 2.27
CA ALA A 65 -1.91 15.27 3.13
C ALA A 65 -1.48 15.45 4.59
N ASP A 66 -2.41 15.94 5.42
CA ASP A 66 -2.24 16.01 6.87
C ASP A 66 -3.01 14.85 7.50
N LEU A 67 -2.31 13.74 7.73
CA LEU A 67 -2.92 12.49 8.20
C LEU A 67 -2.91 12.43 9.73
N PRO A 68 -4.06 12.25 10.41
CA PRO A 68 -4.10 12.09 11.85
C PRO A 68 -3.43 10.79 12.29
N LEU A 69 -2.44 10.86 13.18
CA LEU A 69 -1.67 9.69 13.62
C LEU A 69 -2.55 8.57 14.18
N GLU A 70 -3.55 8.90 15.01
CA GLU A 70 -4.45 7.89 15.58
C GLU A 70 -5.32 7.19 14.51
N ALA A 71 -5.74 7.91 13.47
CA ALA A 71 -6.48 7.32 12.35
C ALA A 71 -5.61 6.34 11.55
N VAL A 72 -4.34 6.70 11.32
CA VAL A 72 -3.37 5.81 10.64
C VAL A 72 -3.05 4.60 11.51
N ARG A 73 -2.92 4.78 12.84
CA ARG A 73 -2.70 3.67 13.78
C ARG A 73 -3.86 2.68 13.76
N TRP A 74 -5.10 3.15 13.75
CA TRP A 74 -6.28 2.30 13.62
C TRP A 74 -6.23 1.41 12.38
N LEU A 75 -5.78 1.97 11.24
CA LEU A 75 -5.61 1.21 10.00
C LEU A 75 -4.45 0.20 10.07
N ALA A 76 -3.33 0.60 10.69
CA ALA A 76 -2.17 -0.26 10.88
C ALA A 76 -2.49 -1.48 11.76
N ASP A 77 -3.36 -1.31 12.76
CA ASP A 77 -3.85 -2.37 13.64
C ASP A 77 -4.90 -3.28 12.96
N GLY A 78 -5.29 -2.97 11.72
CA GLY A 78 -6.28 -3.75 10.97
C GLY A 78 -7.71 -3.61 11.48
N ALA A 79 -8.00 -2.56 12.25
CA ALA A 79 -9.32 -2.36 12.82
C ALA A 79 -10.34 -1.91 11.74
N PRO A 80 -11.65 -2.19 11.94
CA PRO A 80 -12.66 -1.88 10.93
C PRO A 80 -12.71 -0.40 10.56
N VAL A 81 -12.91 -0.12 9.27
CA VAL A 81 -13.15 1.26 8.80
C VAL A 81 -14.56 1.70 9.15
N THR A 82 -14.67 2.81 9.87
CA THR A 82 -15.94 3.47 10.22
C THR A 82 -16.10 4.80 9.47
N LYS A 83 -17.30 5.40 9.53
CA LYS A 83 -17.57 6.71 8.92
C LYS A 83 -16.72 7.82 9.55
N GLU A 84 -16.47 7.74 10.85
CA GLU A 84 -15.63 8.67 11.59
C GLU A 84 -14.18 8.59 11.12
N LEU A 85 -13.67 7.36 10.91
CA LEU A 85 -12.31 7.15 10.40
C LEU A 85 -12.16 7.72 8.97
N VAL A 86 -13.14 7.46 8.10
CA VAL A 86 -13.16 8.05 6.75
C VAL A 86 -13.18 9.57 6.81
N ALA A 87 -14.03 10.16 7.65
CA ALA A 87 -14.13 11.60 7.81
C ALA A 87 -12.84 12.21 8.37
N ALA A 88 -12.14 11.52 9.26
CA ALA A 88 -10.84 11.95 9.79
C ALA A 88 -9.75 11.94 8.71
N LEU A 89 -9.75 10.96 7.81
CA LEU A 89 -8.76 10.82 6.74
C LEU A 89 -9.05 11.71 5.52
N ASN A 90 -10.32 11.86 5.16
CA ASN A 90 -10.75 12.69 4.03
C ASN A 90 -12.15 13.28 4.29
N PRO A 91 -12.23 14.44 4.96
CA PRO A 91 -13.50 15.07 5.33
C PRO A 91 -14.40 15.43 4.15
N ARG A 92 -13.86 15.50 2.93
CA ARG A 92 -14.60 15.87 1.72
C ARG A 92 -15.18 14.67 0.98
N ARG A 93 -14.77 13.45 1.34
CA ARG A 93 -15.23 12.23 0.67
C ARG A 93 -16.52 11.75 1.31
N SER A 94 -17.53 11.51 0.49
CA SER A 94 -18.89 11.18 0.97
C SER A 94 -19.60 10.11 0.15
N GLU A 95 -18.89 9.52 -0.82
CA GLU A 95 -19.35 8.45 -1.69
C GLU A 95 -19.33 7.10 -0.95
N TRP A 96 -20.12 6.98 0.13
CA TRP A 96 -20.07 5.87 1.09
C TRP A 96 -20.17 4.48 0.44
N GLU A 97 -21.07 4.31 -0.53
CA GLU A 97 -21.23 3.05 -1.27
C GLU A 97 -19.98 2.69 -2.09
N GLU A 98 -19.30 3.67 -2.67
CA GLU A 98 -18.05 3.45 -3.41
C GLU A 98 -16.91 3.06 -2.46
N ILE A 99 -16.83 3.71 -1.30
CA ILE A 99 -15.84 3.40 -0.26
C ILE A 99 -16.06 1.98 0.23
N LYS A 100 -17.29 1.63 0.60
CA LYS A 100 -17.67 0.30 1.06
C LYS A 100 -17.36 -0.76 0.00
N ALA A 101 -17.78 -0.55 -1.24
CA ALA A 101 -17.51 -1.47 -2.34
C ALA A 101 -16.00 -1.66 -2.58
N GLY A 102 -15.20 -0.60 -2.41
CA GLY A 102 -13.75 -0.67 -2.47
C GLY A 102 -13.15 -1.54 -1.36
N LEU A 103 -13.61 -1.36 -0.11
CA LEU A 103 -13.16 -2.14 1.06
C LEU A 103 -13.57 -3.61 0.95
N ASP A 104 -14.81 -3.89 0.56
CA ASP A 104 -15.31 -5.25 0.33
C ASP A 104 -14.51 -5.96 -0.77
N LYS A 105 -14.16 -5.24 -1.85
CA LYS A 105 -13.36 -5.79 -2.95
C LYS A 105 -11.95 -6.21 -2.52
N ILE A 106 -11.33 -5.48 -1.59
CA ILE A 106 -10.00 -5.82 -1.06
C ILE A 106 -10.07 -6.69 0.20
N GLY A 107 -11.27 -7.02 0.69
CA GLY A 107 -11.49 -7.82 1.89
C GLY A 107 -11.07 -7.14 3.19
N TYR A 108 -11.10 -5.80 3.26
CA TYR A 108 -10.73 -5.05 4.46
C TYR A 108 -11.96 -4.83 5.37
N PRO A 109 -11.84 -5.06 6.69
CA PRO A 109 -12.98 -4.96 7.61
C PRO A 109 -13.56 -3.53 7.63
N ASN A 110 -14.89 -3.44 7.62
CA ASN A 110 -15.59 -2.16 7.62
C ASN A 110 -16.99 -2.25 8.23
N GLU A 111 -17.45 -1.11 8.76
CA GLU A 111 -18.79 -0.90 9.32
C GLU A 111 -19.54 0.20 8.54
N LEU A 112 -19.23 0.33 7.24
CA LEU A 112 -19.77 1.37 6.35
C LEU A 112 -21.13 1.00 5.75
#